data_AF-A0A126P505-F1
#
_entry.id   AF-A0A126P505-F1
#
_cell.length_a   1.000
_cell.length_b   1.000
_cell.length_c   1.000
_cell.angle_alpha   90.00
_cell.angle_beta   90.00
_cell.angle_gamma   90.00
#
_symmetry.space_group_name_H-M   'P 1'
#
loop_
_entity.id
_entity.type
_entity.pdbx_description
1 polymer ?
#
loop_
_entity_poly.entity_id
_entity_poly.type
_entity_poly.pdbx_seq_one_letter_code
_entity_poly.pdbx_strand_id
1 'polypeptide(L)'
;MINREQIGKRLAQLRDELACPGEDAWSQVRLAEETGLTRNVVARLEQTFSGSIEVCLTILFFYHQRGYNISWIILPDNTTVSKMALSDTTRAIDAHLVESKLAEFKQLLAKEVDSLLECLTT
;
A
#
# COMPACT_ATOMS: atom_id res chain seq x y z
N MET A 1 -23.24 -5.15 0.40
CA MET A 1 -22.98 -6.35 1.23
C MET A 1 -21.48 -6.56 1.31
N ILE A 2 -20.92 -6.91 2.48
CA ILE A 2 -19.48 -7.16 2.64
C ILE A 2 -19.11 -8.45 1.91
N ASN A 3 -18.17 -8.40 0.96
CA ASN A 3 -17.70 -9.56 0.23
C ASN A 3 -16.50 -10.20 0.94
N ARG A 4 -16.76 -11.17 1.81
CA ARG A 4 -15.74 -11.78 2.69
C ARG A 4 -14.65 -12.54 1.93
N GLU A 5 -14.99 -13.23 0.85
CA GLU A 5 -14.00 -13.93 0.02
C GLU A 5 -13.03 -12.95 -0.63
N GLN A 6 -13.54 -11.82 -1.10
CA GLN A 6 -12.71 -10.77 -1.70
C GLN A 6 -11.80 -10.12 -0.65
N ILE A 7 -12.28 -9.93 0.58
CA ILE A 7 -11.43 -9.47 1.69
C ILE A 7 -10.31 -10.48 1.95
N GLY A 8 -10.62 -11.77 2.05
CA GLY A 8 -9.62 -12.82 2.23
C GLY A 8 -8.55 -12.80 1.15
N LYS A 9 -8.97 -12.76 -0.13
CA LYS A 9 -8.04 -12.66 -1.28
C LYS A 9 -7.13 -11.44 -1.19
N ARG A 10 -7.66 -10.29 -0.76
CA ARG A 10 -6.87 -9.08 -0.54
C ARG A 10 -5.87 -9.24 0.60
N LEU A 11 -6.22 -9.92 1.70
CA LEU A 11 -5.27 -10.22 2.77
C LEU A 11 -4.12 -11.12 2.28
N ALA A 12 -4.43 -12.16 1.50
CA ALA A 12 -3.41 -13.02 0.90
C ALA A 12 -2.47 -12.22 -0.02
N GLN A 13 -3.06 -11.39 -0.90
CA GLN A 13 -2.31 -10.48 -1.76
C GLN A 13 -1.39 -9.55 -0.94
N LEU A 14 -1.91 -8.96 0.13
CA LEU A 14 -1.13 -8.06 0.98
C LEU A 14 0.01 -8.80 1.65
N ARG A 15 -0.20 -10.03 2.14
CA ARG A 15 0.88 -10.85 2.72
C ARG A 15 1.99 -11.07 1.69
N ASP A 16 1.65 -11.46 0.47
CA ASP A 16 2.64 -11.75 -0.57
C ASP A 16 3.47 -10.51 -0.96
N GLU A 17 2.91 -9.30 -0.79
CA GLU A 17 3.58 -8.02 -1.06
C GLU A 17 4.44 -7.49 0.10
N LEU A 18 4.44 -8.15 1.27
CA LEU A 18 5.21 -7.69 2.43
C LEU A 18 6.72 -7.89 2.29
N ALA A 19 7.18 -8.75 1.37
CA ALA A 19 8.60 -9.01 1.18
C ALA A 19 9.24 -7.86 0.39
N CYS A 20 10.30 -7.26 0.95
CA CYS A 20 11.12 -6.32 0.19
C CYS A 20 11.97 -7.07 -0.87
N PRO A 21 12.47 -6.37 -1.90
CA PRO A 21 13.42 -6.97 -2.84
C PRO A 21 14.63 -7.58 -2.11
N GLY A 22 14.82 -8.90 -2.28
CA GLY A 22 15.90 -9.65 -1.62
C GLY A 22 15.52 -10.26 -0.26
N GLU A 23 14.31 -10.06 0.23
CA GLU A 23 13.79 -10.75 1.42
C GLU A 23 13.03 -12.04 1.05
N ASP A 24 13.01 -12.98 2.00
CA ASP A 24 12.17 -14.17 1.89
C ASP A 24 10.69 -13.81 1.84
N ALA A 25 9.95 -14.59 1.04
CA ALA A 25 8.51 -14.47 0.93
C ALA A 25 7.84 -14.59 2.31
N TRP A 26 6.84 -13.73 2.54
CA TRP A 26 6.08 -13.76 3.79
C TRP A 26 5.13 -14.95 3.80
N SER A 27 5.52 -16.03 4.48
CA SER A 27 4.65 -17.19 4.66
C SER A 27 3.49 -16.91 5.62
N GLN A 28 2.42 -17.68 5.53
CA GLN A 28 1.33 -17.65 6.52
C GLN A 28 1.81 -18.00 7.94
N VAL A 29 2.91 -18.77 8.06
CA VAL A 29 3.54 -19.12 9.34
C VAL A 29 4.18 -17.88 9.95
N ARG A 30 4.97 -17.14 9.16
CA ARG A 30 5.58 -15.88 9.60
C ARG A 30 4.53 -14.85 10.02
N LEU A 31 3.45 -14.72 9.23
CA LEU A 31 2.34 -13.82 9.58
C LEU A 31 1.63 -14.25 10.87
N ALA A 32 1.47 -15.55 11.09
CA ALA A 32 0.90 -16.09 12.32
C ALA A 32 1.77 -15.76 13.55
N GLU A 33 3.08 -15.94 13.43
CA GLU A 33 4.05 -15.59 14.49
C GLU A 33 4.00 -14.10 14.86
N GLU A 34 3.99 -13.22 13.85
CA GLU A 34 3.95 -11.76 14.05
C GLU A 34 2.64 -11.25 14.66
N THR A 35 1.53 -11.96 14.42
CA THR A 35 0.19 -11.56 14.89
C THR A 35 -0.24 -12.28 16.17
N GLY A 36 0.53 -13.28 16.62
CA GLY A 36 0.12 -14.18 17.69
C GLY A 36 -1.06 -15.08 17.33
N LEU A 37 -1.44 -15.15 16.05
CA LEU A 37 -2.49 -16.03 15.55
C LEU A 37 -1.91 -17.41 15.24
N THR A 38 -2.78 -18.41 15.04
CA THR A 38 -2.33 -19.69 14.50
C THR A 38 -2.34 -19.66 12.97
N ARG A 39 -1.46 -20.45 12.33
CA ARG A 39 -1.44 -20.58 10.86
C ARG A 39 -2.81 -20.93 10.27
N ASN A 40 -3.57 -21.81 10.92
CA ASN A 40 -4.91 -22.20 10.46
C ASN A 40 -5.91 -21.04 10.51
N VAL A 41 -5.77 -20.15 11.50
CA VAL A 41 -6.58 -18.92 11.60
C VAL A 41 -6.21 -17.95 10.47
N VAL A 42 -4.92 -17.74 10.22
CA VAL A 42 -4.45 -16.91 9.11
C VAL A 42 -4.94 -17.45 7.76
N ALA A 43 -4.78 -18.74 7.50
CA ALA A 43 -5.26 -19.37 6.26
C ALA A 43 -6.77 -19.20 6.06
N ARG A 44 -7.55 -19.31 7.13
CA ARG A 44 -9.00 -19.09 7.10
C ARG A 44 -9.37 -17.63 6.83
N LEU A 45 -8.65 -16.68 7.43
CA LEU A 45 -8.84 -15.26 7.16
C LEU A 45 -8.56 -14.93 5.70
N GLU A 46 -7.49 -15.48 5.12
CA GLU A 46 -7.11 -15.30 3.72
C GLU A 46 -8.07 -15.98 2.73
N GLN A 47 -8.86 -16.96 3.15
CA GLN A 47 -9.83 -17.62 2.27
C GLN A 47 -11.22 -16.96 2.33
N THR A 48 -11.73 -16.73 3.55
CA THR A 48 -13.14 -16.39 3.76
C THR A 48 -13.36 -15.26 4.77
N PHE A 49 -12.30 -14.58 5.20
CA PHE A 49 -12.34 -13.52 6.22
C PHE A 49 -13.27 -13.87 7.39
N SER A 50 -13.06 -15.05 7.98
CA SER A 50 -13.93 -15.61 9.01
C SER A 50 -13.15 -15.93 10.28
N GLY A 51 -13.71 -15.50 11.41
CA GLY A 51 -13.13 -15.63 12.74
C GLY A 51 -13.96 -14.83 13.75
N SER A 52 -13.50 -14.76 14.99
CA SER A 52 -14.05 -13.80 15.95
C SER A 52 -13.69 -12.37 15.54
N ILE A 53 -14.38 -11.38 16.12
CA ILE A 53 -14.10 -9.96 15.84
C ILE A 53 -12.66 -9.63 16.23
N GLU A 54 -12.18 -10.15 17.36
CA GLU A 54 -10.80 -9.95 17.85
C GLU A 54 -9.79 -10.42 16.81
N VAL A 55 -9.98 -11.63 16.27
CA VAL A 55 -9.10 -12.18 15.22
C VAL A 55 -9.08 -11.31 13.96
N CYS A 56 -10.25 -10.83 13.53
CA CYS A 56 -10.37 -9.93 12.39
C CYS A 56 -9.70 -8.58 12.66
N LEU A 57 -9.83 -8.03 13.87
CA LEU A 57 -9.18 -6.78 14.25
C LEU A 57 -7.66 -6.93 14.34
N THR A 58 -7.16 -8.04 14.91
CA THR A 58 -5.73 -8.32 14.98
C THR A 58 -5.08 -8.28 13.61
N ILE A 59 -5.67 -8.96 12.61
CA ILE A 59 -5.09 -8.99 11.27
C ILE A 59 -5.18 -7.63 10.56
N LEU A 60 -6.30 -6.91 10.70
CA LEU A 60 -6.47 -5.59 10.10
C LEU A 60 -5.53 -4.56 10.73
N PHE A 61 -5.32 -4.64 12.04
CA PHE A 61 -4.39 -3.78 12.76
C PHE A 61 -2.94 -4.03 12.34
N PHE A 62 -2.55 -5.29 12.16
CA PHE A 62 -1.23 -5.66 11.65
C PHE A 62 -0.93 -4.98 10.30
N TYR A 63 -1.87 -5.00 9.35
CA TYR A 63 -1.70 -4.35 8.05
C TYR A 63 -1.75 -2.82 8.15
N HIS A 64 -2.61 -2.28 9.02
CA HIS A 64 -2.65 -0.84 9.28
C HIS A 64 -1.33 -0.30 9.83
N GLN A 65 -0.69 -1.01 10.78
CA GLN A 65 0.63 -0.63 11.31
C GLN A 65 1.73 -0.62 10.24
N ARG A 66 1.56 -1.38 9.16
CA ARG A 66 2.46 -1.42 8.00
C ARG A 66 2.06 -0.43 6.90
N GLY A 67 1.10 0.46 7.17
CA GLY A 67 0.72 1.55 6.29
C GLY A 67 -0.35 1.19 5.26
N TYR A 68 -0.97 0.00 5.32
CA TYR A 68 -2.07 -0.33 4.42
C TYR A 68 -3.38 0.31 4.86
N ASN A 69 -4.19 0.70 3.88
CA ASN A 69 -5.49 1.32 4.11
C ASN A 69 -6.56 0.24 4.39
N ILE A 70 -7.09 0.21 5.61
CA ILE A 70 -8.16 -0.73 6.00
C ILE A 70 -9.37 -0.62 5.07
N SER A 71 -9.74 0.58 4.63
CA SER A 71 -10.87 0.79 3.72
C SER A 71 -10.65 0.09 2.38
N TRP A 72 -9.41 0.07 1.88
CA TRP A 72 -9.08 -0.66 0.65
C TRP A 72 -9.28 -2.18 0.82
N ILE A 73 -9.02 -2.70 2.02
CA ILE A 73 -9.18 -4.11 2.34
C ILE A 73 -10.67 -4.48 2.38
N ILE A 74 -11.47 -3.72 3.13
CA ILE A 74 -12.84 -4.14 3.53
C ILE A 74 -13.96 -3.69 2.59
N LEU A 75 -13.77 -2.60 1.82
CA LEU A 75 -14.84 -2.07 0.97
C LEU A 75 -15.13 -3.03 -0.19
N PRO A 76 -16.41 -3.33 -0.51
CA PRO A 76 -16.75 -4.21 -1.63
C PRO A 76 -16.14 -3.74 -2.95
N ASP A 77 -16.24 -2.44 -3.21
CA ASP A 77 -15.54 -1.74 -4.29
C ASP A 77 -14.48 -0.83 -3.69
N ASN A 78 -13.22 -1.04 -4.08
CA ASN A 78 -12.06 -0.30 -3.62
C ASN A 78 -11.31 0.38 -4.77
N THR A 79 -11.93 0.50 -5.95
CA THR A 79 -11.31 1.07 -7.17
C THR A 79 -10.87 2.53 -6.99
N THR A 80 -11.58 3.29 -6.16
CA THR A 80 -11.31 4.70 -5.86
C THR A 80 -10.50 4.91 -4.58
N VAL A 81 -10.11 3.82 -3.91
CA VAL A 81 -9.45 3.87 -2.61
C VAL A 81 -7.97 3.52 -2.80
N SER A 82 -7.07 4.33 -2.25
CA SER A 82 -5.65 3.99 -2.26
C SER A 82 -5.37 2.79 -1.36
N LYS A 83 -4.55 1.85 -1.87
CA LYS A 83 -4.09 0.67 -1.14
C LYS A 83 -3.22 1.02 0.07
N MET A 84 -2.37 2.03 -0.07
CA MET A 84 -1.60 2.61 1.02
C MET A 84 -2.42 3.70 1.71
N ALA A 85 -2.38 3.73 3.03
CA ALA A 85 -2.88 4.83 3.82
C ALA A 85 -2.04 6.07 3.48
N LEU A 86 -2.68 7.11 2.98
CA LEU A 86 -2.05 8.42 2.89
C LEU A 86 -1.84 8.89 4.33
N SER A 87 -0.58 9.12 4.73
CA SER A 87 -0.31 9.75 6.02
C SER A 87 -1.02 11.12 6.06
N ASP A 88 -1.40 11.59 7.25
CA ASP A 88 -1.97 12.94 7.37
C ASP A 88 -1.00 14.02 6.83
N THR A 89 0.31 13.73 6.80
CA THR A 89 1.33 14.54 6.13
C THR A 89 1.14 14.60 4.61
N THR A 90 0.66 13.53 3.98
CA THR A 90 0.41 13.45 2.53
C THR A 90 -0.90 14.14 2.14
N ARG A 91 -1.90 14.14 3.03
CA ARG A 91 -3.15 14.91 2.83
C ARG A 91 -2.93 16.42 2.82
N ALA A 92 -1.84 16.88 3.43
CA ALA A 92 -1.42 18.28 3.47
C ALA A 92 -0.35 18.62 2.42
N ILE A 93 -0.19 17.82 1.36
CA ILE A 93 0.56 18.27 0.20
C ILE A 93 -0.31 19.31 -0.50
N ASP A 94 0.00 20.57 -0.23
CA ASP A 94 -0.58 21.72 -0.89
C ASP A 94 -0.42 21.55 -2.41
N ALA A 95 -1.53 21.55 -3.15
CA ALA A 95 -1.51 21.47 -4.61
C ALA A 95 -0.59 22.57 -5.20
N HIS A 96 -0.51 23.72 -4.54
CA HIS A 96 0.39 24.81 -4.91
C HIS A 96 1.88 24.44 -4.71
N LEU A 97 2.21 23.65 -3.69
CA LEU A 97 3.57 23.14 -3.48
C LEU A 97 3.96 22.16 -4.60
N VAL A 98 3.03 21.31 -5.02
CA VAL A 98 3.26 20.39 -6.15
C VAL A 98 3.44 21.17 -7.44
N GLU A 99 2.56 22.14 -7.72
CA GLU A 99 2.64 22.98 -8.92
C GLU A 99 3.96 23.76 -8.98
N SER A 100 4.38 24.37 -7.87
CA SER A 100 5.65 25.10 -7.80
C SER A 100 6.86 24.20 -8.03
N LYS A 101 6.89 23.00 -7.44
CA LYS A 101 7.98 22.02 -7.68
C LYS A 101 7.99 21.53 -9.12
N LEU A 102 6.82 21.33 -9.72
CA LEU A 102 6.70 20.95 -11.12
C LEU A 102 7.18 22.05 -12.06
N ALA A 103 6.91 23.32 -11.72
CA ALA A 103 7.39 24.48 -12.47
C ALA A 103 8.92 24.64 -12.37
N GLU A 104 9.50 24.47 -11.19
CA GLU A 104 10.97 24.44 -10.99
C GLU A 104 11.62 23.35 -11.84
N PHE A 105 11.04 22.14 -11.82
CA PHE A 105 11.57 21.02 -12.60
C PHE A 105 11.49 21.28 -14.11
N LYS A 106 10.40 21.89 -14.61
CA LYS A 106 10.29 22.29 -16.03
C LYS A 106 11.36 23.32 -16.42
N GLN A 107 11.66 24.29 -15.55
CA GLN A 107 12.70 25.28 -15.83
C GLN A 107 14.10 24.67 -15.86
N LEU A 108 14.38 23.70 -14.99
CA LEU A 108 15.62 22.93 -15.02
C LEU A 108 15.77 22.17 -16.34
N LEU A 109 14.75 21.44 -16.75
CA LEU A 109 14.76 20.71 -18.03
C LEU A 109 14.93 21.65 -19.23
N ALA A 110 14.28 22.80 -19.23
CA ALA A 110 14.43 23.78 -20.30
C ALA A 110 15.87 24.30 -20.42
N LYS A 111 16.50 24.63 -19.28
CA LYS A 111 17.91 25.06 -19.26
C LYS A 111 18.87 23.97 -19.72
N GLU A 112 18.62 22.72 -19.33
CA GLU A 112 19.45 21.58 -19.76
C GLU A 112 19.35 21.38 -21.28
N VAL A 113 18.14 21.49 -21.84
CA VAL A 113 17.89 21.39 -23.28
C VAL A 113 18.54 22.53 -24.04
N ASP A 114 18.42 23.77 -23.55
CA ASP A 114 19.05 24.95 -24.17
C ASP A 114 20.59 24.82 -24.16
N SER A 115 21.17 24.35 -23.05
CA SER A 115 22.61 24.10 -22.96
C SER A 115 23.08 23.03 -23.94
N LEU A 116 22.30 21.96 -24.15
CA LEU A 116 22.64 20.90 -25.11
C LEU A 116 22.53 21.40 -26.56
N LEU A 117 21.56 22.27 -26.86
CA LEU A 117 21.39 22.89 -28.18
C LEU A 117 22.53 23.87 -28.51
N GLU A 118 23.00 24.66 -27.54
CA GLU A 118 24.16 25.54 -27.71
C GLU A 118 25.43 24.73 -28.04
N CYS A 119 25.66 23.60 -27.35
CA CYS A 119 26.79 22.71 -27.64
C CYS A 119 26.74 22.02 -29.02
N LEU A 120 25.57 21.92 -29.66
CA LEU A 120 25.41 21.31 -30.99
C LEU A 120 25.48 22.33 -32.13
N THR A 121 25.44 23.63 -31.81
CA THR A 121 25.44 24.73 -32.78
C THR A 121 26.77 25.51 -32.79
N THR A 122 27.74 25.11 -31.97
CA THR A 122 29.16 25.53 -32.02
C THR A 122 30.04 24.44 -32.63
#